data_AF-A0A101K4D6-F1
#
_entry.id   AF-A0A101K4D6-F1
#
_cell.length_a   1.000
_cell.length_b   1.000
_cell.length_c   1.000
_cell.angle_alpha   90.00
_cell.angle_beta   90.00
_cell.angle_gamma   90.00
#
_symmetry.space_group_name_H-M   'P 1'
#
loop_
_entity.id
_entity.type
_entity.pdbx_description
1 polymer ?
#
loop_
_entity_poly.entity_id
_entity_poly.type
_entity_poly.pdbx_seq_one_letter_code
_entity_poly.pdbx_strand_id
1 'polypeptide(L)'
;MPTKSEVWLAADALRAKNELVSIRTVRPTLRNGGSYRDIGPHLATWKKARTYQPGIELAGLPDFLQTKVVQAASEMWEAAMQAATKHLETAREQAAAGVAIERELRDEALAATDKLEFEISILRRDVERLTAELDEAKSKADSFQAELMRIRSDPPDPTRARKEAREKSRKAWDKLIRELGEILRRLPADSAGLTLDELLEAITPEMRQFAHSKGQEIDRRTLQKKIATRVLHGKYVTRVGDYYQGIVEDEPV
;
A
#
# COMPACT_ATOMS: atom_id res chain seq x y z
N MET A 1 -81.37 78.64 21.06
CA MET A 1 -80.37 78.43 19.98
C MET A 1 -79.56 77.18 20.32
N PRO A 2 -79.29 76.28 19.36
CA PRO A 2 -78.50 75.07 19.60
C PRO A 2 -77.03 75.44 19.88
N THR A 3 -76.41 74.76 20.84
CA THR A 3 -75.01 74.98 21.19
C THR A 3 -74.06 74.21 20.26
N LYS A 4 -72.80 74.64 20.19
CA LYS A 4 -71.75 73.94 19.43
C LYS A 4 -71.65 72.46 19.82
N SER A 5 -71.68 72.15 21.12
CA SER A 5 -71.61 70.79 21.65
C SER A 5 -72.76 69.92 21.18
N GLU A 6 -73.99 70.44 21.17
CA GLU A 6 -75.17 69.70 20.71
C GLU A 6 -75.10 69.36 19.21
N VAL A 7 -74.69 70.31 18.38
CA VAL A 7 -74.51 70.09 16.93
C VAL A 7 -73.41 69.06 16.65
N TRP A 8 -72.32 69.12 17.41
CA TRP A 8 -71.20 68.20 17.26
C TRP A 8 -71.56 66.78 17.68
N LEU A 9 -72.29 66.63 18.79
CA LEU A 9 -72.71 65.32 19.31
C LEU A 9 -73.72 64.66 18.36
N ALA A 10 -74.66 65.44 17.82
CA ALA A 10 -75.60 64.98 16.80
C ALA A 10 -74.89 64.57 15.49
N ALA A 11 -73.89 65.35 15.05
CA ALA A 11 -73.10 65.04 13.87
C ALA A 11 -72.21 63.79 14.06
N ASP A 12 -71.59 63.63 15.23
CA ASP A 12 -70.82 62.42 15.59
C ASP A 12 -71.74 61.18 15.64
N ALA A 13 -72.96 61.32 16.17
CA ALA A 13 -73.95 60.22 16.19
C ALA A 13 -74.42 59.80 14.79
N LEU A 14 -74.65 60.76 13.88
CA LEU A 14 -75.00 60.45 12.48
C LEU A 14 -73.82 59.79 11.75
N ARG A 15 -72.60 60.28 11.98
CA ARG A 15 -71.38 59.67 11.43
C ARG A 15 -71.20 58.23 11.91
N ALA A 16 -71.45 57.95 13.19
CA ALA A 16 -71.35 56.59 13.73
C ALA A 16 -72.35 55.61 13.11
N LYS A 17 -73.47 56.12 12.58
CA LYS A 17 -74.48 55.33 11.85
C LYS A 17 -74.22 55.22 10.34
N ASN A 18 -73.07 55.72 9.85
CA ASN A 18 -72.77 55.87 8.43
C ASN A 18 -73.83 56.67 7.64
N GLU A 19 -74.56 57.57 8.30
CA GLU A 19 -75.53 58.45 7.65
C GLU A 19 -74.88 59.75 7.17
N LEU A 20 -75.44 60.34 6.12
CA LEU A 20 -74.96 61.61 5.58
C LEU A 20 -75.14 62.74 6.60
N VAL A 21 -74.03 63.31 7.06
CA VAL A 21 -74.03 64.45 7.97
C VAL A 21 -74.28 65.77 7.20
N SER A 22 -75.52 66.24 7.25
CA SER A 22 -75.99 67.48 6.61
C SER A 22 -76.85 68.29 7.58
N ILE A 23 -77.07 69.58 7.32
CA ILE A 23 -77.95 70.39 8.18
C ILE A 23 -79.37 69.79 8.22
N ARG A 24 -79.82 69.17 7.12
CA ARG A 24 -81.14 68.52 7.00
C ARG A 24 -81.26 67.28 7.89
N THR A 25 -80.18 66.53 8.10
CA THR A 25 -80.15 65.32 8.95
C THR A 25 -79.80 65.63 10.40
N VAL A 26 -79.01 66.68 10.64
CA VAL A 26 -78.65 67.14 11.99
C VAL A 26 -79.78 67.91 12.66
N ARG A 27 -80.56 68.73 11.94
CA ARG A 27 -81.64 69.54 12.54
C ARG A 27 -82.71 68.72 13.29
N PRO A 28 -83.22 67.59 12.75
CA PRO A 28 -84.21 66.76 13.45
C PRO A 28 -83.68 66.06 14.71
N THR A 29 -82.36 65.86 14.81
CA THR A 29 -81.75 65.18 15.97
C THR A 29 -81.45 66.12 17.14
N LEU A 30 -81.67 67.43 16.97
CA LEU A 30 -81.49 68.45 18.00
C LEU A 30 -82.79 68.67 18.81
N ARG A 31 -82.68 68.62 20.14
CA ARG A 31 -83.81 68.74 21.09
C ARG A 31 -84.67 69.99 20.91
N ASN A 32 -84.06 71.12 20.58
CA ASN A 32 -84.74 72.42 20.50
C ASN A 32 -84.90 72.96 19.08
N GLY A 33 -84.62 72.15 18.04
CA GLY A 33 -84.81 72.52 16.63
C GLY A 33 -84.25 73.90 16.25
N GLY A 34 -82.97 74.00 15.91
CA GLY A 34 -82.33 75.27 15.52
C GLY A 34 -82.67 75.75 14.11
N SER A 35 -82.40 77.04 13.86
CA SER A 35 -82.40 77.60 12.51
C SER A 35 -81.20 77.10 11.70
N TYR A 36 -81.35 77.03 10.38
CA TYR A 36 -80.24 76.73 9.46
C TYR A 36 -79.06 77.69 9.64
N ARG A 37 -79.34 78.96 9.99
CA ARG A 37 -78.31 79.99 10.27
C ARG A 37 -77.51 79.70 11.54
N ASP A 38 -78.13 79.06 12.54
CA ASP A 38 -77.48 78.77 13.83
C ASP A 38 -76.67 77.46 13.76
N ILE A 39 -77.18 76.45 13.04
CA ILE A 39 -76.54 75.13 12.92
C ILE A 39 -75.36 75.16 11.94
N GLY A 40 -75.46 75.93 10.86
CA GLY A 40 -74.48 75.96 9.77
C GLY A 40 -73.03 76.21 10.21
N PRO A 41 -72.74 77.27 10.98
CA PRO A 41 -71.38 77.56 11.45
C PRO A 41 -70.80 76.45 12.35
N HIS A 42 -71.62 75.87 13.22
CA HIS A 42 -71.18 74.79 14.11
C HIS A 42 -70.94 73.47 13.35
N LEU A 43 -71.75 73.16 12.34
CA LEU A 43 -71.56 71.97 11.52
C LEU A 43 -70.37 72.10 10.58
N ALA A 44 -70.12 73.29 10.03
CA ALA A 44 -68.94 73.55 9.20
C ALA A 44 -67.64 73.39 10.01
N THR A 45 -67.59 73.93 11.24
CA THR A 45 -66.44 73.74 12.13
C THR A 45 -66.26 72.28 12.53
N TRP A 46 -67.34 71.54 12.76
CA TRP A 46 -67.29 70.09 12.99
C TRP A 46 -66.71 69.34 11.78
N LYS A 47 -67.21 69.61 10.56
CA LYS A 47 -66.74 68.96 9.32
C LYS A 47 -65.24 69.18 9.10
N LYS A 48 -64.76 70.41 9.35
CA LYS A 48 -63.34 70.76 9.26
C LYS A 48 -62.51 70.06 10.34
N ALA A 49 -62.98 70.04 11.59
CA ALA A 49 -62.26 69.42 12.71
C ALA A 49 -62.18 67.89 12.62
N ARG A 50 -63.20 67.26 12.01
CA ARG A 50 -63.30 65.80 11.86
C ARG A 50 -62.86 65.27 10.50
N THR A 51 -62.36 66.15 9.63
CA THR A 51 -62.00 65.88 8.23
C THR A 51 -63.09 65.06 7.53
N TYR A 52 -64.34 65.48 7.70
CA TYR A 52 -65.49 64.72 7.24
C TYR A 52 -65.56 64.72 5.71
N GLN A 53 -65.38 63.54 5.11
CA GLN A 53 -65.69 63.28 3.71
C GLN A 53 -67.06 62.58 3.66
N PRO A 54 -68.05 63.09 2.91
CA PRO A 54 -69.29 62.35 2.72
C PRO A 54 -68.94 61.02 2.07
N GLY A 55 -69.27 59.91 2.74
CA GLY A 55 -69.07 58.58 2.18
C GLY A 55 -69.74 58.52 0.82
N ILE A 56 -68.98 58.18 -0.22
CA ILE A 56 -69.53 57.81 -1.52
C ILE A 56 -70.42 56.61 -1.22
N GLU A 57 -71.73 56.75 -1.39
CA GLU A 57 -72.65 55.62 -1.29
C GLU A 57 -72.10 54.50 -2.19
N LEU A 58 -71.91 53.30 -1.64
CA LEU A 58 -71.68 52.09 -2.42
C LEU A 58 -72.98 51.74 -3.18
N ALA A 59 -73.41 52.62 -4.08
CA ALA A 59 -74.11 52.17 -5.26
C ALA A 59 -73.14 51.22 -5.96
N GLY A 60 -73.56 49.98 -6.23
CA GLY A 60 -72.72 48.96 -6.86
C GLY A 60 -71.95 49.54 -8.05
N LEU A 61 -70.73 49.05 -8.28
CA LEU A 61 -69.92 49.51 -9.40
C LEU A 61 -70.77 49.48 -10.68
N PRO A 62 -70.78 50.56 -11.49
CA PRO A 62 -71.43 50.55 -12.80
C PRO A 62 -71.05 49.28 -13.58
N ASP A 63 -72.02 48.68 -14.28
CA ASP A 63 -71.86 47.38 -14.95
C ASP A 63 -70.64 47.32 -15.89
N PHE A 64 -70.30 48.46 -16.53
CA PHE A 64 -69.12 48.57 -17.38
C PHE A 64 -67.81 48.35 -16.60
N LEU A 65 -67.71 48.84 -15.36
CA LEU A 65 -66.54 48.63 -14.50
C LEU A 65 -66.51 47.20 -13.96
N GLN A 66 -67.67 46.62 -13.61
CA GLN A 66 -67.71 45.20 -13.20
C GLN A 66 -67.16 44.30 -14.31
N THR A 67 -67.60 44.53 -15.55
CA THR A 67 -67.14 43.78 -16.72
C THR A 67 -65.62 43.92 -16.92
N LYS A 68 -65.09 45.15 -16.77
CA LYS A 68 -63.64 45.40 -16.90
C LYS A 68 -62.83 44.76 -15.79
N VAL A 69 -63.32 44.74 -14.56
CA VAL A 69 -62.66 44.07 -13.44
C VAL A 69 -62.63 42.56 -13.64
N VAL A 70 -63.74 41.96 -14.06
CA VAL A 70 -63.80 40.52 -14.39
C VAL A 70 -62.85 40.19 -15.53
N GLN A 71 -62.84 40.98 -16.61
CA GLN A 71 -61.91 40.79 -17.72
C GLN A 71 -60.45 40.86 -17.28
N ALA A 72 -60.07 41.89 -16.52
CA ALA A 72 -58.71 42.04 -16.01
C ALA A 72 -58.31 40.88 -15.08
N ALA A 73 -59.24 40.39 -14.25
CA ALA A 73 -58.99 39.24 -13.39
C ALA A 73 -58.76 37.95 -14.20
N SER A 74 -59.53 37.72 -15.26
CA SER A 74 -59.35 36.58 -16.16
C SER A 74 -58.01 36.63 -16.89
N GLU A 75 -57.65 37.79 -17.46
CA GLU A 75 -56.36 37.99 -18.14
C GLU A 75 -55.19 37.78 -17.17
N MET A 76 -55.29 38.29 -15.94
CA MET A 76 -54.29 38.08 -14.90
C MET A 76 -54.18 36.60 -14.50
N TRP A 77 -55.30 35.90 -14.39
CA TRP A 77 -55.32 34.46 -14.07
C TRP A 77 -54.68 33.64 -15.19
N GLU A 78 -55.02 33.91 -16.44
CA GLU A 78 -54.41 33.24 -17.60
C GLU A 78 -52.90 33.48 -17.66
N ALA A 79 -52.45 34.73 -17.46
CA ALA A 79 -51.03 35.07 -17.41
C ALA A 79 -50.31 34.36 -16.25
N ALA A 80 -50.94 34.31 -15.07
CA ALA A 80 -50.40 33.61 -13.91
C ALA A 80 -50.30 32.10 -14.16
N MET A 81 -51.30 31.48 -14.78
CA MET A 81 -51.28 30.06 -15.14
C MET A 81 -50.20 29.75 -16.17
N GLN A 82 -50.03 30.59 -17.20
CA GLN A 82 -48.96 30.44 -18.18
C GLN A 82 -47.56 30.60 -17.56
N ALA A 83 -47.39 31.54 -16.62
CA ALA A 83 -46.15 31.70 -15.88
C ALA A 83 -45.87 30.47 -15.00
N ALA A 84 -46.88 29.98 -14.29
CA ALA A 84 -46.77 28.81 -13.42
C ALA A 84 -46.43 27.54 -14.21
N THR A 85 -47.04 27.31 -15.39
CA THR A 85 -46.71 26.16 -16.24
C THR A 85 -45.29 26.25 -16.75
N LYS A 86 -44.84 27.42 -17.23
CA LYS A 86 -43.44 27.62 -17.65
C LYS A 86 -42.46 27.35 -16.52
N HIS A 87 -42.73 27.88 -15.32
CA HIS A 87 -41.87 27.61 -14.15
C HIS A 87 -41.81 26.13 -13.81
N LEU A 88 -42.94 25.42 -13.91
CA LEU A 88 -43.02 24.00 -13.63
C LEU A 88 -42.26 23.18 -14.69
N GLU A 89 -42.36 23.53 -15.96
CA GLU A 89 -41.61 22.93 -17.06
C GLU A 89 -40.10 23.13 -16.87
N THR A 90 -39.67 24.36 -16.60
CA THR A 90 -38.25 24.65 -16.31
C THR A 90 -37.74 23.87 -15.09
N ALA A 91 -38.54 23.78 -14.02
CA ALA A 91 -38.17 23.01 -12.83
C ALA A 91 -38.05 21.50 -13.13
N ARG A 92 -38.94 20.96 -13.99
CA ARG A 92 -38.88 19.56 -14.44
C ARG A 92 -37.63 19.31 -15.28
N GLU A 93 -37.30 20.20 -16.20
CA GLU A 93 -36.11 20.10 -17.03
C GLU A 93 -34.83 20.13 -16.17
N GLN A 94 -34.75 21.06 -15.21
CA GLN A 94 -33.63 21.16 -14.28
C GLN A 94 -33.51 19.89 -13.40
N ALA A 95 -34.63 19.37 -12.89
CA ALA A 95 -34.63 18.14 -12.12
C ALA A 95 -34.18 16.93 -12.97
N ALA A 96 -34.65 16.82 -14.21
CA ALA A 96 -34.26 15.76 -15.13
C ALA A 96 -32.77 15.84 -15.49
N ALA A 97 -32.25 17.05 -15.76
CA ALA A 97 -30.84 17.27 -16.00
C ALA A 97 -29.99 16.90 -14.77
N GLY A 98 -30.43 17.30 -13.57
CA GLY A 98 -29.77 16.91 -12.32
C GLY A 98 -29.70 15.39 -12.13
N VAL A 99 -30.81 14.68 -12.37
CA VAL A 99 -30.85 13.20 -12.29
C VAL A 99 -29.93 12.55 -13.33
N ALA A 100 -29.83 13.11 -14.53
CA ALA A 100 -28.93 12.60 -15.56
C ALA A 100 -27.46 12.72 -15.14
N ILE A 101 -27.05 13.90 -14.66
CA ILE A 101 -25.68 14.14 -14.17
C ILE A 101 -25.35 13.22 -12.98
N GLU A 102 -26.26 13.09 -12.02
CA GLU A 102 -26.06 12.19 -10.87
C GLU A 102 -25.92 10.72 -11.29
N ARG A 103 -26.64 10.28 -12.32
CA ARG A 103 -26.48 8.94 -12.87
C ARG A 103 -25.12 8.76 -13.54
N GLU A 104 -24.68 9.72 -14.35
CA GLU A 104 -23.35 9.69 -14.97
C GLU A 104 -22.24 9.64 -13.91
N LEU A 105 -22.29 10.51 -12.91
CA LEU A 105 -21.32 10.51 -11.80
C LEU A 105 -21.33 9.19 -11.01
N ARG A 106 -22.51 8.62 -10.80
CA ARG A 106 -22.65 7.32 -10.14
C ARG A 106 -22.03 6.20 -10.98
N ASP A 107 -22.28 6.19 -12.28
CA ASP A 107 -21.74 5.17 -13.19
C ASP A 107 -20.21 5.27 -13.27
N GLU A 108 -19.66 6.50 -13.31
CA GLU A 108 -18.21 6.74 -13.22
C GLU A 108 -17.63 6.24 -11.89
N ALA A 109 -18.28 6.53 -10.76
CA ALA A 109 -17.85 6.08 -9.44
C ALA A 109 -17.88 4.55 -9.31
N LEU A 110 -18.90 3.89 -9.88
CA LEU A 110 -18.97 2.43 -9.92
C LEU A 110 -17.85 1.85 -10.77
N ALA A 111 -17.59 2.39 -11.97
CA ALA A 111 -16.48 1.96 -12.82
C ALA A 111 -15.11 2.14 -12.15
N ALA A 112 -14.92 3.23 -11.40
CA ALA A 112 -13.71 3.45 -10.61
C ALA A 112 -13.58 2.42 -9.47
N THR A 113 -14.70 2.06 -8.83
CA THR A 113 -14.74 1.03 -7.79
C THR A 113 -14.37 -0.34 -8.35
N ASP A 114 -14.95 -0.74 -9.47
CA ASP A 114 -14.64 -2.01 -10.15
C ASP A 114 -13.14 -2.10 -10.50
N LYS A 115 -12.55 -1.00 -10.98
CA LYS A 115 -11.12 -0.92 -11.28
C LYS A 115 -10.27 -1.12 -10.03
N LEU A 116 -10.61 -0.43 -8.92
CA LEU A 116 -9.88 -0.56 -7.66
C LEU A 116 -10.02 -1.96 -7.06
N GLU A 117 -11.21 -2.58 -7.14
CA GLU A 117 -11.42 -3.96 -6.70
C GLU A 117 -10.56 -4.95 -7.49
N PHE A 118 -10.46 -4.74 -8.82
CA PHE A 118 -9.58 -5.53 -9.66
C PHE A 118 -8.09 -5.36 -9.28
N GLU A 119 -7.63 -4.12 -9.08
CA GLU A 119 -6.25 -3.83 -8.64
C GLU A 119 -5.94 -4.46 -7.27
N ILE A 120 -6.87 -4.36 -6.31
CA ILE A 120 -6.75 -5.01 -5.00
C ILE A 120 -6.64 -6.53 -5.16
N SER A 121 -7.41 -7.13 -6.07
CA SER A 121 -7.34 -8.58 -6.32
C SER A 121 -5.97 -9.01 -6.86
N ILE A 122 -5.35 -8.22 -7.73
CA ILE A 122 -4.00 -8.47 -8.25
C ILE A 122 -2.99 -8.33 -7.12
N LEU A 123 -3.02 -7.22 -6.38
CA LEU A 123 -2.09 -6.97 -5.29
C LEU A 123 -2.16 -8.05 -4.21
N ARG A 124 -3.35 -8.56 -3.89
CA ARG A 124 -3.49 -9.68 -2.95
C ARG A 124 -2.80 -10.95 -3.45
N ARG A 125 -2.98 -11.30 -4.73
CA ARG A 125 -2.29 -12.45 -5.34
C ARG A 125 -0.77 -12.26 -5.33
N ASP A 126 -0.29 -11.05 -5.61
CA ASP A 126 1.14 -10.76 -5.55
C ASP A 126 1.70 -10.87 -4.14
N VAL A 127 0.97 -10.39 -3.13
CA VAL A 127 1.35 -10.56 -1.72
C VAL A 127 1.39 -12.04 -1.33
N GLU A 128 0.38 -12.83 -1.71
CA GLU A 128 0.36 -14.29 -1.48
C GLU A 128 1.55 -14.99 -2.16
N ARG A 129 1.86 -14.62 -3.40
CA ARG A 129 3.02 -15.18 -4.13
C ARG A 129 4.34 -14.80 -3.45
N LEU A 130 4.54 -13.51 -3.15
CA LEU A 130 5.78 -13.01 -2.54
C LEU A 130 5.99 -13.56 -1.12
N THR A 131 4.91 -13.76 -0.36
CA THR A 131 4.99 -14.40 0.95
C THR A 131 5.39 -15.88 0.85
N ALA A 132 4.85 -16.63 -0.13
CA ALA A 132 5.27 -17.99 -0.40
C ALA A 132 6.75 -18.08 -0.84
N GLU A 133 7.18 -17.18 -1.74
CA GLU A 133 8.59 -17.10 -2.17
C GLU A 133 9.53 -16.76 -1.00
N LEU A 134 9.11 -15.86 -0.10
CA LEU A 134 9.87 -15.50 1.09
C LEU A 134 10.02 -16.69 2.05
N ASP A 135 8.95 -17.45 2.27
CA ASP A 135 8.97 -18.62 3.15
C ASP A 135 9.81 -19.76 2.58
N GLU A 136 9.78 -19.95 1.26
CA GLU A 136 10.66 -20.89 0.56
C GLU A 136 12.14 -20.47 0.70
N ALA A 137 12.44 -19.18 0.48
CA ALA A 137 13.79 -18.65 0.62
C ALA A 137 14.33 -18.79 2.05
N LYS A 138 13.49 -18.53 3.07
CA LYS A 138 13.82 -18.75 4.48
C LYS A 138 14.11 -20.23 4.77
N SER A 139 13.25 -21.13 4.28
CA SER A 139 13.43 -22.58 4.46
C SER A 139 14.75 -23.07 3.84
N LYS A 140 15.11 -22.55 2.66
CA LYS A 140 16.40 -22.83 2.03
C LYS A 140 17.56 -22.28 2.87
N ALA A 141 17.47 -21.03 3.35
CA ALA A 141 18.48 -20.44 4.21
C ALA A 141 18.70 -21.25 5.49
N ASP A 142 17.62 -21.69 6.14
CA ASP A 142 17.67 -22.53 7.34
C ASP A 142 18.33 -23.89 7.04
N SER A 143 18.02 -24.50 5.89
CA SER A 143 18.66 -25.76 5.48
C SER A 143 20.17 -25.59 5.24
N PHE A 144 20.60 -24.51 4.58
CA PHE A 144 22.01 -24.22 4.37
C PHE A 144 22.72 -23.92 5.68
N GLN A 145 22.08 -23.18 6.59
CA GLN A 145 22.62 -22.93 7.91
C GLN A 145 22.78 -24.23 8.72
N ALA A 146 21.80 -25.13 8.65
CA ALA A 146 21.89 -26.44 9.28
C ALA A 146 23.02 -27.29 8.68
N GLU A 147 23.19 -27.27 7.36
CA GLU A 147 24.28 -27.97 6.66
C GLU A 147 25.65 -27.39 7.06
N LEU A 148 25.80 -26.07 7.10
CA LEU A 148 27.02 -25.41 7.58
C LEU A 148 27.33 -25.77 9.03
N MET A 149 26.32 -25.83 9.90
CA MET A 149 26.49 -26.25 11.29
C MET A 149 26.91 -27.72 11.40
N ARG A 150 26.39 -28.61 10.55
CA ARG A 150 26.83 -30.01 10.48
C ARG A 150 28.29 -30.12 10.04
N ILE A 151 28.67 -29.46 8.96
CA ILE A 151 30.06 -29.45 8.46
C ILE A 151 31.01 -28.88 9.52
N ARG A 152 30.58 -27.85 10.25
CA ARG A 152 31.38 -27.25 11.33
C ARG A 152 31.47 -28.15 12.57
N SER A 153 30.44 -28.93 12.86
CA SER A 153 30.39 -29.81 14.04
C SER A 153 31.07 -31.16 13.81
N ASP A 154 31.20 -31.61 12.56
CA ASP A 154 31.96 -32.78 12.16
C ASP A 154 33.14 -32.40 11.23
N PRO A 155 34.11 -31.62 11.75
CA PRO A 155 35.30 -31.33 10.97
C PRO A 155 36.06 -32.65 10.75
N PRO A 156 36.46 -32.99 9.51
CA PRO A 156 37.21 -34.20 9.24
C PRO A 156 38.44 -34.24 10.14
N ASP A 157 38.50 -35.24 11.04
CA ASP A 157 39.55 -35.35 12.06
C ASP A 157 40.93 -35.23 11.38
N PRO A 158 41.63 -34.10 11.54
CA PRO A 158 42.88 -33.85 10.84
C PRO A 158 43.96 -34.83 11.31
N THR A 159 43.78 -35.47 12.47
CA THR A 159 44.69 -36.48 12.98
C THR A 159 44.48 -37.83 12.30
N ARG A 160 43.25 -38.23 11.96
CA ARG A 160 42.98 -39.44 11.16
C ARG A 160 43.51 -39.29 9.74
N ALA A 161 43.19 -38.19 9.06
CA ALA A 161 43.70 -37.93 7.71
C ALA A 161 45.24 -37.89 7.68
N ARG A 162 45.88 -37.26 8.67
CA ARG A 162 47.35 -37.26 8.80
C ARG A 162 47.93 -38.64 9.14
N LYS A 163 47.28 -39.44 9.99
CA LYS A 163 47.73 -40.80 10.33
C LYS A 163 47.67 -41.71 9.10
N GLU A 164 46.56 -41.70 8.36
CA GLU A 164 46.41 -42.48 7.13
C GLU A 164 47.42 -42.08 6.06
N ALA A 165 47.65 -40.78 5.87
CA ALA A 165 48.66 -40.29 4.93
C ALA A 165 50.08 -40.74 5.32
N ARG A 166 50.42 -40.69 6.62
CA ARG A 166 51.71 -41.17 7.13
C ARG A 166 51.89 -42.67 6.95
N GLU A 167 50.84 -43.45 7.19
CA GLU A 167 50.88 -44.90 7.03
C GLU A 167 51.04 -45.30 5.55
N LYS A 168 50.28 -44.66 4.65
CA LYS A 168 50.42 -44.85 3.20
C LYS A 168 51.83 -44.51 2.71
N SER A 169 52.39 -43.39 3.17
CA SER A 169 53.77 -43.00 2.86
C SER A 169 54.79 -44.02 3.40
N ARG A 170 54.63 -44.49 4.65
CA ARG A 170 55.53 -45.50 5.24
C ARG A 170 55.53 -46.80 4.44
N LYS A 171 54.34 -47.32 4.09
CA LYS A 171 54.19 -48.54 3.28
C LYS A 171 54.83 -48.39 1.89
N ALA A 172 54.68 -47.23 1.27
CA ALA A 172 55.28 -46.96 -0.04
C ALA A 172 56.82 -46.99 0.02
N TRP A 173 57.41 -46.31 1.01
CA TRP A 173 58.86 -46.32 1.20
C TRP A 173 59.40 -47.69 1.62
N ASP A 174 58.68 -48.44 2.45
CA ASP A 174 59.12 -49.79 2.85
C ASP A 174 59.14 -50.76 1.67
N LYS A 175 58.17 -50.64 0.73
CA LYS A 175 58.17 -51.43 -0.51
C LYS A 175 59.34 -51.05 -1.42
N LEU A 176 59.55 -49.75 -1.65
CA LEU A 176 60.63 -49.25 -2.51
C LEU A 176 62.01 -49.69 -1.99
N ILE A 177 62.27 -49.53 -0.70
CA ILE A 177 63.57 -49.91 -0.11
C ILE A 177 63.76 -51.43 -0.12
N ARG A 178 62.70 -52.23 0.01
CA ARG A 178 62.78 -53.68 -0.14
C ARG A 178 63.20 -54.07 -1.56
N GLU A 179 62.56 -53.50 -2.57
CA GLU A 179 62.89 -53.74 -3.98
C GLU A 179 64.33 -53.30 -4.29
N LEU A 180 64.79 -52.17 -3.75
CA LEU A 180 66.20 -51.77 -3.83
C LEU A 180 67.15 -52.76 -3.13
N GLY A 181 66.76 -53.29 -1.97
CA GLY A 181 67.51 -54.34 -1.28
C GLY A 181 67.64 -55.61 -2.13
N GLU A 182 66.57 -56.02 -2.82
CA GLU A 182 66.63 -57.17 -3.75
C GLU A 182 67.53 -56.91 -4.96
N ILE A 183 67.51 -55.69 -5.52
CA ILE A 183 68.43 -55.30 -6.60
C ILE A 183 69.87 -55.40 -6.09
N LEU A 184 70.14 -54.88 -4.89
CA LEU A 184 71.46 -54.92 -4.28
C LEU A 184 71.93 -56.35 -3.96
N ARG A 185 71.03 -57.27 -3.60
CA ARG A 185 71.37 -58.69 -3.38
C ARG A 185 71.73 -59.44 -4.64
N ARG A 186 71.21 -59.01 -5.80
CA ARG A 186 71.51 -59.64 -7.10
C ARG A 186 72.86 -59.21 -7.66
N LEU A 187 73.56 -58.29 -7.02
CA LEU A 187 74.91 -57.90 -7.39
C LEU A 187 75.91 -59.04 -7.05
N PRO A 188 77.01 -59.17 -7.81
CA PRO A 188 78.05 -60.15 -7.52
C PRO A 188 78.61 -59.96 -6.10
N ALA A 189 78.95 -61.05 -5.41
CA ALA A 189 79.48 -61.02 -4.04
C ALA A 189 80.75 -60.17 -3.87
N ASP A 190 81.52 -59.98 -4.95
CA ASP A 190 82.74 -59.16 -4.98
C ASP A 190 82.45 -57.65 -5.23
N SER A 191 81.18 -57.25 -5.30
CA SER A 191 80.77 -55.86 -5.51
C SER A 191 80.92 -55.03 -4.23
N ALA A 192 81.52 -53.84 -4.35
CA ALA A 192 81.53 -52.85 -3.28
C ALA A 192 80.12 -52.37 -2.86
N GLY A 193 79.08 -52.66 -3.65
CA GLY A 193 77.72 -52.16 -3.50
C GLY A 193 77.44 -51.00 -4.47
N LEU A 194 76.28 -50.34 -4.32
CA LEU A 194 75.93 -49.15 -5.12
C LEU A 194 76.02 -47.89 -4.26
N THR A 195 76.53 -46.81 -4.85
CA THR A 195 76.45 -45.47 -4.28
C THR A 195 75.01 -44.95 -4.29
N LEU A 196 74.75 -43.86 -3.57
CA LEU A 196 73.41 -43.24 -3.54
C LEU A 196 72.92 -42.80 -4.92
N ASP A 197 73.84 -42.33 -5.77
CA ASP A 197 73.51 -41.82 -7.11
C ASP A 197 73.23 -43.00 -8.07
N GLU A 198 74.01 -44.07 -7.99
CA GLU A 198 73.74 -45.33 -8.72
C GLU A 198 72.44 -46.01 -8.24
N LEU A 199 72.11 -45.91 -6.95
CA LEU A 199 70.82 -46.37 -6.43
C LEU A 199 69.65 -45.56 -7.01
N LEU A 200 69.78 -44.24 -7.16
CA LEU A 200 68.74 -43.42 -7.79
C LEU A 200 68.53 -43.83 -9.25
N GLU A 201 69.59 -44.20 -9.96
CA GLU A 201 69.53 -44.73 -11.32
C GLU A 201 68.95 -46.14 -11.39
N ALA A 202 69.21 -46.97 -10.37
CA ALA A 202 68.68 -48.33 -10.25
C ALA A 202 67.17 -48.37 -9.90
N ILE A 203 66.58 -47.26 -9.46
CA ILE A 203 65.12 -47.18 -9.24
C ILE A 203 64.41 -47.23 -10.59
N THR A 204 63.71 -48.34 -10.83
CA THR A 204 62.96 -48.56 -12.07
C THR A 204 61.85 -47.53 -12.28
N PRO A 205 61.43 -47.27 -13.52
CA PRO A 205 60.30 -46.38 -13.82
C PRO A 205 59.02 -46.79 -13.06
N GLU A 206 58.81 -48.09 -12.86
CA GLU A 206 57.68 -48.64 -12.10
C GLU A 206 57.73 -48.24 -10.61
N MET A 207 58.90 -48.26 -9.99
CA MET A 207 59.11 -47.80 -8.61
C MET A 207 58.87 -46.29 -8.48
N ARG A 208 59.30 -45.50 -9.47
CA ARG A 208 59.05 -44.05 -9.52
C ARG A 208 57.56 -43.75 -9.68
N GLN A 209 56.88 -44.44 -10.58
CA GLN A 209 55.45 -44.30 -10.80
C GLN A 209 54.64 -44.72 -9.56
N PHE A 210 55.06 -45.80 -8.88
CA PHE A 210 54.44 -46.25 -7.64
C PHE A 210 54.59 -45.20 -6.53
N ALA A 211 55.78 -44.64 -6.32
CA ALA A 211 56.00 -43.58 -5.33
C ALA A 211 55.19 -42.31 -5.66
N HIS A 212 55.17 -41.90 -6.94
CA HIS A 212 54.41 -40.74 -7.39
C HIS A 212 52.90 -40.92 -7.21
N SER A 213 52.36 -42.13 -7.46
CA SER A 213 50.95 -42.47 -7.21
C SER A 213 50.54 -42.37 -5.72
N LYS A 214 51.53 -42.34 -4.82
CA LYS A 214 51.35 -42.16 -3.36
C LYS A 214 51.77 -40.77 -2.89
N GLY A 215 51.96 -39.83 -3.82
CA GLY A 215 52.35 -38.45 -3.54
C GLY A 215 53.74 -38.33 -2.93
N GLN A 216 54.65 -39.26 -3.24
CA GLN A 216 56.04 -39.22 -2.80
C GLN A 216 56.94 -38.90 -3.99
N GLU A 217 57.75 -37.86 -3.87
CA GLU A 217 58.82 -37.57 -4.82
C GLU A 217 60.10 -38.26 -4.34
N ILE A 218 60.73 -39.00 -5.25
CA ILE A 218 62.00 -39.66 -4.99
C ILE A 218 63.11 -38.72 -5.47
N ASP A 219 63.65 -37.94 -4.55
CA ASP A 219 64.86 -37.16 -4.77
C ASP A 219 66.03 -37.73 -3.94
N ARG A 220 67.24 -37.28 -4.24
CA ARG A 220 68.47 -37.72 -3.55
C ARG A 220 68.37 -37.56 -2.05
N ARG A 221 67.86 -36.41 -1.60
CA ARG A 221 67.76 -36.06 -0.17
C ARG A 221 66.76 -36.96 0.56
N THR A 222 65.60 -37.21 -0.03
CA THR A 222 64.55 -38.04 0.58
C THR A 222 64.96 -39.49 0.57
N LEU A 223 65.53 -39.99 -0.52
CA LEU A 223 66.04 -41.36 -0.59
C LEU A 223 67.13 -41.59 0.45
N GLN A 224 68.13 -40.72 0.55
CA GLN A 224 69.21 -40.81 1.54
C GLN A 224 68.64 -40.89 2.97
N LYS A 225 67.73 -39.98 3.31
CA LYS A 225 67.10 -39.95 4.65
C LYS A 225 66.31 -41.23 4.94
N LYS A 226 65.58 -41.73 3.95
CA LYS A 226 64.76 -42.95 4.09
C LYS A 226 65.63 -44.19 4.21
N ILE A 227 66.64 -44.34 3.35
CA ILE A 227 67.61 -45.44 3.42
C ILE A 227 68.36 -45.41 4.75
N ALA A 228 68.90 -44.27 5.19
CA ALA A 228 69.60 -44.16 6.46
C ALA A 228 68.75 -44.62 7.65
N THR A 229 67.46 -44.30 7.64
CA THR A 229 66.52 -44.78 8.66
C THR A 229 66.37 -46.30 8.63
N ARG A 230 66.37 -46.93 7.45
CA ARG A 230 66.23 -48.40 7.30
C ARG A 230 67.53 -49.14 7.60
N VAL A 231 68.68 -48.56 7.26
CA VAL A 231 70.01 -49.04 7.66
C VAL A 231 70.11 -49.07 9.18
N LEU A 232 69.68 -47.99 9.87
CA LEU A 232 69.65 -47.94 11.34
C LEU A 232 68.73 -49.00 11.96
N HIS A 233 67.66 -49.37 11.27
CA HIS A 233 66.76 -50.45 11.69
C HIS A 233 67.20 -51.84 11.22
N GLY A 234 68.34 -51.98 10.54
CA GLY A 234 68.84 -53.25 10.01
C GLY A 234 67.92 -53.89 8.96
N LYS A 235 67.20 -53.09 8.16
CA LYS A 235 66.20 -53.59 7.20
C LYS A 235 66.62 -53.37 5.76
N TYR A 236 66.61 -54.46 4.97
CA TYR A 236 66.79 -54.54 3.51
C TYR A 236 68.17 -54.13 2.97
N VAL A 237 68.79 -53.09 3.54
CA VAL A 237 70.03 -52.49 3.07
C VAL A 237 70.96 -52.17 4.24
N THR A 238 72.25 -52.43 4.09
CA THR A 238 73.32 -51.98 5.00
C THR A 238 74.24 -50.98 4.29
N ARG A 239 74.96 -50.16 5.05
CA ARG A 239 75.92 -49.18 4.51
C ARG A 239 77.34 -49.61 4.84
N VAL A 240 78.18 -49.76 3.82
CA VAL A 240 79.60 -50.10 3.93
C VAL A 240 80.40 -48.95 3.29
N GLY A 241 80.94 -48.07 4.12
CA GLY A 241 81.58 -46.84 3.64
C GLY A 241 80.58 -45.91 2.92
N ASP A 242 80.87 -45.60 1.66
CA ASP A 242 80.00 -44.78 0.79
C ASP A 242 79.04 -45.58 -0.08
N TYR A 243 79.05 -46.91 0.06
CA TYR A 243 78.23 -47.84 -0.71
C TYR A 243 77.13 -48.45 0.15
N TYR A 244 76.06 -48.88 -0.53
CA TYR A 244 74.94 -49.61 0.04
C TYR A 244 74.93 -51.03 -0.51
N GLN A 245 74.72 -52.00 0.37
CA GLN A 245 74.64 -53.42 0.05
C GLN A 245 73.32 -54.00 0.57
N GLY A 246 72.80 -55.03 -0.11
CA GLY A 246 71.60 -55.72 0.32
C GLY A 246 71.91 -56.59 1.54
N ILE A 247 71.02 -56.60 2.54
CA ILE A 247 71.21 -57.49 3.70
C ILE A 247 70.90 -58.92 3.27
N VAL A 248 71.90 -59.80 3.32
CA VAL A 248 71.73 -61.26 3.20
C VAL A 248 71.17 -61.73 4.54
N GLU A 249 69.96 -62.29 4.55
CA GLU A 249 69.41 -62.92 5.76
C GLU A 249 70.17 -64.24 5.99
N ASP A 250 71.35 -64.16 6.59
CA ASP A 250 72.01 -65.23 7.34
C ASP A 250 73.23 -64.66 8.09
N GLU A 251 72.94 -64.05 9.25
CA GLU A 251 73.69 -64.17 10.50
C GLU A 251 72.98 -63.33 11.57
N PRO A 252 72.37 -63.94 12.61
CA PRO A 252 71.95 -63.21 13.79
C PRO A 252 73.19 -62.81 14.62
N VAL A 253 73.15 -61.60 15.18
CA VAL A 253 74.01 -61.18 16.31
C VAL A 253 73.71 -62.04 17.54
#